data_AF-W1QE85-F1
#
_entry.id   AF-W1QE85-F1
#
_cell.length_a   1.000
_cell.length_b   1.000
_cell.length_c   1.000
_cell.angle_alpha   90.00
_cell.angle_beta   90.00
_cell.angle_gamma   90.00
#
_symmetry.space_group_name_H-M   'P 1'
#
loop_
_entity.id
_entity.type
_entity.pdbx_description
1 polymer ?
#
loop_
_entity_poly.entity_id
_entity_poly.type
_entity_poly.pdbx_seq_one_letter_code
_entity_poly.pdbx_strand_id
1 'polypeptide(L)'
;MLRLLTRQFSALRSCSAESQRDGVRLRSLGGTAKDQDTLKLVFEKSREVNPKGLVKIIRKGENLGVMSLRTALAQIDLSKEGFLFMGSVRDQKFGDVGLLKVASPQKARRQLTKHLQQQKTQQFQQENPRLIAKQQKQENRQKEPDVKMVRVSWQITPHDLTSQKRHEVETQVKKGERVRIVIDDKDNFDADVRVAGDERSLTELEATKRGKIENFLDQLLEELGVEFHKEGAIYDKVSYDVKPQERKNELSAEEKKRLKQLKKQEKQEKLRQRTEEKRRKAQEEFKILTVD
;
A
#
# COMPACT_ATOMS: atom_id res chain seq x y z
N MET A 1 25.19 -23.70 17.37
CA MET A 1 24.43 -22.48 16.99
C MET A 1 23.03 -22.38 17.63
N LEU A 2 22.74 -23.05 18.75
CA LEU A 2 21.40 -23.05 19.38
C LEU A 2 21.37 -22.56 20.85
N ARG A 3 22.45 -21.94 21.34
CA ARG A 3 22.56 -21.43 22.73
C ARG A 3 22.56 -19.89 22.85
N LEU A 4 22.38 -19.17 21.75
CA LEU A 4 22.38 -17.70 21.74
C LEU A 4 20.98 -17.07 21.74
N LEU A 5 19.92 -17.86 21.49
CA LEU A 5 18.54 -17.34 21.42
C LEU A 5 17.77 -17.39 22.75
N THR A 6 18.26 -18.10 23.76
CA THR A 6 17.59 -18.19 25.07
C THR A 6 17.94 -17.06 26.04
N ARG A 7 18.93 -16.21 25.73
CA ARG A 7 19.28 -15.05 26.58
C ARG A 7 18.47 -13.79 26.29
N GLN A 8 17.81 -13.67 25.13
CA GLN A 8 16.98 -12.49 24.85
C GLN A 8 15.57 -12.57 25.46
N PHE A 9 15.06 -13.75 25.79
CA PHE A 9 13.73 -13.90 26.40
C PHE A 9 13.72 -13.81 27.94
N SER A 10 14.86 -13.99 28.62
CA SER A 10 14.91 -13.83 30.09
C SER A 10 14.94 -12.36 30.53
N ALA A 11 15.48 -11.45 29.72
CA ALA A 11 15.53 -10.01 30.03
C ALA A 11 14.16 -9.32 29.93
N LEU A 12 13.23 -9.87 29.14
CA LEU A 12 11.86 -9.34 29.00
C LEU A 12 10.92 -9.78 30.14
N ARG A 13 11.26 -10.85 30.89
CA ARG A 13 10.44 -11.30 32.03
C ARG A 13 10.87 -10.70 33.37
N SER A 14 12.14 -10.34 33.55
CA SER A 14 12.60 -9.70 34.79
C SER A 14 12.22 -8.21 34.87
N CYS A 15 11.96 -7.54 33.74
CA CYS A 15 11.56 -6.13 33.74
C CYS A 15 10.11 -5.89 34.22
N SER A 16 9.27 -6.93 34.24
CA SER A 16 7.87 -6.82 34.69
C SER A 16 7.72 -6.86 36.22
N ALA A 17 8.70 -7.37 36.97
CA ALA A 17 8.58 -7.56 38.42
C ALA A 17 9.07 -6.36 39.24
N GLU A 18 10.04 -5.58 38.74
CA GLU A 18 10.52 -4.35 39.42
C GLU A 18 9.67 -3.11 39.11
N SER A 19 8.67 -3.22 38.23
CA SER A 19 7.75 -2.13 37.90
C SER A 19 6.79 -1.76 39.06
N GLN A 20 6.73 -2.56 40.13
CA GLN A 20 5.77 -2.38 41.23
C GLN A 20 6.26 -1.55 42.42
N ARG A 21 7.55 -1.21 42.54
CA ARG A 21 8.06 -0.51 43.75
C ARG A 21 8.23 1.00 43.62
N ASP A 22 8.19 1.55 42.41
CA ASP A 22 8.23 2.99 42.15
C ASP A 22 6.97 3.45 41.42
N GLY A 23 5.81 3.18 42.04
CA GLY A 23 4.56 3.82 41.65
C GLY A 23 4.66 5.32 41.92
N VAL A 24 5.25 6.07 40.97
CA VAL A 24 5.23 7.53 40.96
C VAL A 24 3.77 7.94 41.05
N ARG A 25 3.33 8.35 42.24
CA ARG A 25 2.00 8.93 42.45
C ARG A 25 1.98 10.25 41.68
N LEU A 26 1.63 10.19 40.39
CA LEU A 26 1.35 11.35 39.53
C LEU A 26 0.09 12.13 39.97
N ARG A 27 -0.39 11.94 41.22
CA ARG A 27 -1.69 12.42 41.70
C ARG A 27 -1.78 13.93 41.91
N SER A 28 -0.69 14.68 41.72
CA SER A 28 -0.66 16.13 41.98
C SER A 28 -0.23 16.98 40.78
N LEU A 29 -0.03 16.38 39.60
CA LEU A 29 0.19 17.16 38.39
C LEU A 29 -1.20 17.42 37.80
N GLY A 30 -1.58 18.70 37.71
CA GLY A 30 -2.86 19.13 37.14
C GLY A 30 -3.10 18.64 35.70
N GLY A 31 -4.20 19.04 35.09
CA GLY A 31 -4.56 18.63 33.73
C GLY A 31 -5.58 17.49 33.68
N THR A 32 -5.96 17.10 32.46
CA THR A 32 -7.02 16.12 32.24
C THR A 32 -6.49 14.68 32.32
N ALA A 33 -7.36 13.69 32.52
CA ALA A 33 -6.98 12.27 32.53
C ALA A 33 -6.16 11.86 31.29
N LYS A 34 -6.49 12.41 30.12
CA LYS A 34 -5.75 12.18 28.86
C LYS A 34 -4.34 12.75 28.88
N ASP A 35 -4.11 13.85 29.59
CA ASP A 35 -2.78 14.45 29.72
C ASP A 35 -1.90 13.58 30.62
N GLN A 36 -2.47 13.05 31.70
CA GLN A 36 -1.80 12.10 32.58
C GLN A 36 -1.44 10.80 31.83
N ASP A 37 -2.34 10.28 30.99
CA ASP A 37 -2.04 9.08 30.18
C ASP A 37 -0.96 9.35 29.13
N THR A 38 -0.95 10.55 28.54
CA THR A 38 0.13 10.97 27.64
C THR A 38 1.47 11.01 28.38
N LEU A 39 1.46 11.47 29.63
CA LEU A 39 2.65 11.51 30.48
C LEU A 39 3.17 10.11 30.79
N LYS A 40 2.29 9.18 31.17
CA LYS A 40 2.65 7.77 31.43
C LYS A 40 3.33 7.16 30.21
N LEU A 41 2.79 7.40 29.01
CA LEU A 41 3.40 6.93 27.77
C LEU A 41 4.80 7.52 27.55
N VAL A 42 5.00 8.81 27.83
CA VAL A 42 6.31 9.46 27.74
C VAL A 42 7.29 8.86 28.77
N PHE A 43 6.82 8.59 29.98
CA PHE A 43 7.59 7.91 31.01
C PHE A 43 8.07 6.53 30.57
N GLU A 44 7.15 5.69 30.08
CA GLU A 44 7.45 4.35 29.59
C GLU A 44 8.52 4.39 28.50
N LYS A 45 8.33 5.25 27.48
CA LYS A 45 9.30 5.40 26.38
C LYS A 45 10.65 5.95 26.83
N SER A 46 10.66 6.88 27.78
CA SER A 46 11.92 7.40 28.32
C SER A 46 12.69 6.33 29.11
N ARG A 47 11.97 5.44 29.81
CA ARG A 47 12.55 4.35 30.60
C ARG A 47 13.05 3.20 29.73
N GLU A 48 12.38 2.94 28.61
CA GLU A 48 12.86 2.01 27.57
C GLU A 48 14.22 2.43 27.02
N VAL A 49 14.44 3.73 26.80
CA VAL A 49 15.72 4.26 26.32
C VAL A 49 16.76 4.30 27.44
N ASN A 50 16.39 4.83 28.60
CA ASN A 50 17.30 4.97 29.72
C ASN A 50 16.61 4.55 31.03
N PRO A 51 17.03 3.44 31.66
CA PRO A 51 16.40 2.96 32.88
C PRO A 51 16.54 3.94 34.05
N LYS A 52 17.50 4.88 34.01
CA LYS A 52 17.69 5.93 35.02
C LYS A 52 16.69 7.10 34.87
N GLY A 53 15.91 7.14 33.80
CA GLY A 53 14.91 8.20 33.55
C GLY A 53 15.52 9.57 33.23
N LEU A 54 16.73 9.58 32.65
CA LEU A 54 17.40 10.79 32.19
C LEU A 54 16.88 11.20 30.81
N VAL A 55 16.52 12.46 30.67
CA VAL A 55 15.94 13.02 29.44
C VAL A 55 16.60 14.35 29.10
N LYS A 56 16.78 14.57 27.80
CA LYS A 56 17.18 15.87 27.25
C LYS A 56 15.94 16.61 26.79
N ILE A 57 15.76 17.86 27.25
CA ILE A 57 14.53 18.61 27.01
C ILE A 57 14.79 19.79 26.09
N ILE A 58 13.92 19.91 25.08
CA ILE A 58 13.87 21.05 24.17
C ILE A 58 12.62 21.87 24.46
N ARG A 59 12.80 23.13 24.85
CA ARG A 59 11.70 24.09 25.05
C ARG A 59 11.87 25.25 24.10
N LYS A 60 10.87 25.51 23.25
CA LYS A 60 10.86 26.62 22.28
C LYS A 60 12.11 26.75 21.38
N GLY A 61 12.84 25.66 21.16
CA GLY A 61 14.06 25.63 20.34
C GLY A 61 15.37 25.64 21.16
N GLU A 62 15.29 25.90 22.46
CA GLU A 62 16.44 25.88 23.36
C GLU A 62 16.58 24.52 24.05
N ASN A 63 17.82 24.07 24.18
CA ASN A 63 18.17 22.84 24.89
C ASN A 63 18.38 23.15 26.38
N LEU A 64 17.50 22.66 27.25
CA LEU A 64 17.58 22.83 28.71
C LEU A 64 18.58 21.87 29.38
N GLY A 65 19.37 21.14 28.58
CA GLY A 65 20.31 20.12 29.05
C GLY A 65 19.64 18.79 29.39
N VAL A 66 20.45 17.90 29.98
CA VAL A 66 20.01 16.58 30.46
C VAL A 66 19.58 16.71 31.92
N MET A 67 18.36 16.30 32.22
CA MET A 67 17.81 16.33 33.57
C MET A 67 16.97 15.08 33.85
N SER A 68 16.65 14.86 35.13
CA SER A 68 15.71 13.80 35.51
C SER A 68 14.31 14.18 35.05
N LEU A 69 13.56 13.20 34.52
CA LEU A 69 12.17 13.40 34.12
C LEU A 69 11.30 13.91 35.27
N ARG A 70 11.61 13.58 36.53
CA ARG A 70 10.87 14.11 37.69
C ARG A 70 11.07 15.62 37.85
N THR A 71 12.31 16.09 37.70
CA THR A 71 12.64 17.52 37.75
C THR A 71 11.96 18.30 36.63
N ALA A 72 11.91 17.71 35.44
CA ALA A 72 11.22 18.28 34.29
C ALA A 72 9.73 18.50 34.53
N LEU A 73 9.08 17.56 35.21
CA LEU A 73 7.64 17.62 35.51
C LEU A 73 7.31 18.66 36.57
N ALA A 74 8.21 18.86 37.54
CA ALA A 74 8.03 19.90 38.54
C ALA A 74 8.04 21.32 37.92
N GLN A 75 8.68 21.49 36.76
CA GLN A 75 8.80 22.77 36.08
C GLN A 75 7.64 23.05 35.09
N ILE A 76 6.76 22.08 34.83
CA ILE A 76 5.77 22.16 33.75
C ILE A 76 4.35 21.93 34.28
N ASP A 77 3.46 22.84 33.91
CA ASP A 77 2.02 22.68 34.10
C ASP A 77 1.40 21.97 32.89
N LEU A 78 0.90 20.75 33.14
CA LEU A 78 0.30 19.89 32.12
C LEU A 78 -0.98 20.47 31.50
N SER A 79 -1.60 21.45 32.15
CA SER A 79 -2.78 22.13 31.62
C SER A 79 -2.43 23.04 30.44
N LYS A 80 -1.20 23.59 30.43
CA LYS A 80 -0.75 24.59 29.45
C LYS A 80 0.25 24.03 28.45
N GLU A 81 1.11 23.13 28.90
CA GLU A 81 2.20 22.54 28.14
C GLU A 81 2.16 21.01 28.25
N GLY A 82 2.64 20.31 27.22
CA GLY A 82 2.73 18.85 27.21
C GLY A 82 4.09 18.40 26.68
N PHE A 83 4.43 17.14 26.95
CA PHE A 83 5.66 16.53 26.44
C PHE A 83 5.40 15.71 25.19
N LEU A 84 6.30 15.83 24.22
CA LEU A 84 6.35 15.01 23.02
C LEU A 84 7.66 14.22 23.05
N PHE A 85 7.58 12.90 23.05
CA PHE A 85 8.76 12.04 22.93
C PHE A 85 9.20 11.98 21.46
N MET A 86 10.43 12.40 21.18
CA MET A 86 10.96 12.47 19.80
C MET A 86 11.94 11.35 19.45
N GLY A 87 12.48 10.61 20.42
CA GLY A 87 13.42 9.52 20.20
C GLY A 87 14.50 9.47 21.28
N SER A 88 15.61 8.79 21.00
CA SER A 88 16.82 8.79 21.82
C SER A 88 17.91 9.63 21.17
N VAL A 89 18.76 10.24 22.01
CA VAL A 89 19.97 10.95 21.58
C VAL A 89 21.12 10.45 22.45
N ARG A 90 22.28 10.23 21.83
CA ARG A 90 23.49 9.84 22.54
C ARG A 90 24.14 11.07 23.16
N ASP A 91 24.19 11.13 24.48
CA ASP A 91 24.95 12.13 25.22
C ASP A 91 26.34 11.59 25.59
N GLN A 92 27.36 12.44 25.52
CA GLN A 92 28.74 12.08 25.81
C GLN A 92 28.93 11.67 27.28
N LYS A 93 28.14 12.22 28.20
CA LYS A 93 28.30 11.98 29.65
C LYS A 93 27.39 10.89 30.19
N PHE A 94 26.19 10.76 29.65
CA PHE A 94 25.12 9.93 30.23
C PHE A 94 24.67 8.77 29.33
N GLY A 95 25.32 8.58 28.18
CA GLY A 95 24.94 7.57 27.19
C GLY A 95 23.65 7.95 26.48
N ASP A 96 22.84 6.97 26.12
CA ASP A 96 21.58 7.21 25.43
C ASP A 96 20.55 7.82 26.38
N VAL A 97 20.04 9.00 26.02
CA VAL A 97 19.03 9.74 26.79
C VAL A 97 17.81 9.99 25.93
N GLY A 98 16.63 9.96 26.54
CA GLY A 98 15.37 10.24 25.83
C GLY A 98 15.29 11.73 25.46
N LEU A 99 14.91 12.03 24.22
CA LEU A 99 14.69 13.39 23.75
C LEU A 99 13.22 13.78 23.88
N LEU A 100 12.95 14.77 24.73
CA LEU A 100 11.62 15.32 24.94
C LEU A 100 11.53 16.74 24.39
N LYS A 101 10.44 17.03 23.71
CA LYS A 101 10.10 18.37 23.25
C LYS A 101 8.87 18.87 23.98
N VAL A 102 8.95 20.08 24.56
CA VAL A 102 7.80 20.77 25.13
C VAL A 102 6.93 21.30 23.99
N ALA A 103 5.67 20.90 23.98
CA ALA A 103 4.70 21.23 22.94
C ALA A 103 3.34 21.60 23.55
N SER A 104 2.37 21.96 22.71
CA SER A 104 1.00 22.20 23.19
C SER A 104 0.32 20.88 23.62
N PRO A 105 -0.57 20.91 24.62
CA PRO A 105 -1.28 19.72 25.10
C PRO A 105 -2.02 18.97 23.98
N GLN A 106 -2.59 19.70 23.03
CA GLN A 106 -3.26 19.11 21.87
C GLN A 106 -2.31 18.27 20.99
N LYS A 107 -1.07 18.71 20.79
CA LYS A 107 -0.07 17.96 20.02
C LYS A 107 0.35 16.69 20.76
N ALA A 108 0.55 16.78 22.07
CA ALA A 108 0.87 15.64 22.92
C ALA A 108 -0.26 14.58 22.88
N ARG A 109 -1.53 15.01 23.00
CA ARG A 109 -2.71 14.13 22.89
C ARG A 109 -2.82 13.46 21.51
N ARG A 110 -2.52 14.18 20.42
CA ARG A 110 -2.50 13.59 19.06
C ARG A 110 -1.46 12.47 18.96
N GLN A 111 -0.29 12.62 19.60
CA GLN A 111 0.72 11.57 19.65
C GLN A 111 0.21 10.35 20.41
N LEU A 112 -0.48 10.54 21.55
CA LEU A 112 -1.11 9.45 22.29
C LEU A 112 -2.16 8.71 21.44
N THR A 113 -3.07 9.42 20.78
CA THR A 113 -4.08 8.80 19.90
C THR A 113 -3.42 8.00 18.77
N LYS A 114 -2.38 8.55 18.14
CA LYS A 114 -1.62 7.85 17.09
C LYS A 114 -0.98 6.57 17.63
N HIS A 115 -0.44 6.61 18.84
CA HIS A 115 0.16 5.44 19.47
C HIS A 115 -0.88 4.34 19.76
N LEU A 116 -2.04 4.71 20.33
CA LEU A 116 -3.14 3.78 20.59
C LEU A 116 -3.69 3.17 19.30
N GLN A 117 -3.79 3.98 18.23
CA GLN A 117 -4.17 3.49 16.91
C GLN A 117 -3.14 2.47 16.39
N GLN A 118 -1.85 2.77 16.47
CA GLN A 118 -0.79 1.84 16.06
C GLN A 118 -0.85 0.53 16.83
N GLN A 119 -1.04 0.57 18.15
CA GLN A 119 -1.20 -0.65 18.97
C GLN A 119 -2.43 -1.47 18.55
N LYS A 120 -3.58 -0.83 18.34
CA LYS A 120 -4.78 -1.51 17.85
C LYS A 120 -4.59 -2.09 16.46
N THR A 121 -3.92 -1.37 15.56
CA THR A 121 -3.61 -1.86 14.23
C THR A 121 -2.67 -3.07 14.30
N GLN A 122 -1.66 -3.05 15.17
CA GLN A 122 -0.76 -4.19 15.37
C GLN A 122 -1.48 -5.41 15.96
N GLN A 123 -2.36 -5.20 16.95
CA GLN A 123 -3.20 -6.27 17.49
C GLN A 123 -4.13 -6.85 16.43
N PHE A 124 -4.81 -5.99 15.67
CA PHE A 124 -5.66 -6.41 14.56
C PHE A 124 -4.86 -7.15 13.47
N GLN A 125 -3.61 -6.76 13.21
CA GLN A 125 -2.71 -7.45 12.29
C GLN A 125 -2.34 -8.85 12.77
N GLN A 126 -2.09 -9.01 14.08
CA GLN A 126 -1.80 -10.30 14.67
C GLN A 126 -3.03 -11.22 14.65
N GLU A 127 -4.22 -10.67 14.93
CA GLU A 127 -5.48 -11.43 14.95
C GLU A 127 -5.97 -11.78 13.54
N ASN A 128 -5.75 -10.93 12.54
CA ASN A 128 -6.32 -11.06 11.20
C ASN A 128 -5.30 -10.88 10.05
N PRO A 129 -4.26 -11.73 9.95
CA PRO A 129 -3.19 -11.56 8.97
C PRO A 129 -3.67 -11.64 7.50
N ARG A 130 -4.74 -12.41 7.22
CA ARG A 130 -5.25 -12.63 5.86
C ARG A 130 -6.02 -11.45 5.26
N LEU A 131 -6.63 -10.59 6.07
CA LEU A 131 -7.44 -9.46 5.59
C LEU A 131 -6.56 -8.26 5.20
N ILE A 132 -5.40 -8.11 5.84
CA ILE A 132 -4.53 -6.95 5.69
C ILE A 132 -3.59 -7.11 4.50
N ALA A 133 -3.14 -8.33 4.20
CA ALA A 133 -2.43 -8.61 2.95
C ALA A 133 -3.25 -8.21 1.71
N LYS A 134 -4.59 -8.29 1.78
CA LYS A 134 -5.48 -7.84 0.71
C LYS A 134 -5.61 -6.32 0.64
N GLN A 135 -5.66 -5.62 1.79
CA GLN A 135 -5.78 -4.15 1.84
C GLN A 135 -4.46 -3.43 1.51
N GLN A 136 -3.31 -3.91 2.02
CA GLN A 136 -2.00 -3.32 1.69
C GLN A 136 -1.64 -3.50 0.21
N LYS A 137 -2.06 -4.61 -0.41
CA LYS A 137 -1.94 -4.81 -1.86
C LYS A 137 -2.80 -3.84 -2.67
N GLN A 138 -3.88 -3.30 -2.10
CA GLN A 138 -4.70 -2.27 -2.74
C GLN A 138 -4.12 -0.85 -2.57
N GLU A 139 -3.57 -0.51 -1.41
CA GLU A 139 -2.95 0.81 -1.18
C GLU A 139 -1.64 1.00 -1.96
N ASN A 140 -0.80 -0.04 -2.07
CA ASN A 140 0.42 0.05 -2.89
C ASN A 140 0.12 0.19 -4.39
N ARG A 141 -1.03 -0.31 -4.87
CA ARG A 141 -1.48 -0.12 -6.26
C ARG A 141 -1.87 1.32 -6.59
N GLN A 142 -2.04 2.20 -5.60
CA GLN A 142 -2.42 3.60 -5.83
C GLN A 142 -1.23 4.56 -5.91
N LYS A 143 -0.02 4.15 -5.50
CA LYS A 143 1.14 5.06 -5.42
C LYS A 143 2.09 5.01 -6.60
N GLU A 144 2.05 3.95 -7.41
CA GLU A 144 2.78 3.88 -8.69
C GLU A 144 1.75 3.62 -9.80
N PRO A 145 1.84 4.29 -10.97
CA PRO A 145 1.03 3.89 -12.11
C PRO A 145 1.41 2.44 -12.44
N ASP A 146 0.46 1.52 -12.25
CA ASP A 146 0.63 0.07 -12.47
C ASP A 146 1.10 -0.15 -13.92
N VAL A 147 2.42 -0.29 -14.11
CA VAL A 147 3.01 -0.49 -15.44
C VAL A 147 2.73 -1.94 -15.82
N LYS A 148 1.82 -2.14 -16.77
CA LYS A 148 1.52 -3.48 -17.24
C LYS A 148 2.60 -3.96 -18.19
N MET A 149 3.20 -5.09 -17.84
CA MET A 149 4.23 -5.73 -18.64
C MET A 149 3.58 -6.71 -19.61
N VAL A 150 3.78 -6.51 -20.91
CA VAL A 150 3.40 -7.46 -21.96
C VAL A 150 4.67 -8.17 -22.41
N ARG A 151 4.78 -9.46 -22.12
CA ARG A 151 5.93 -10.29 -22.51
C ARG A 151 5.68 -10.92 -23.87
N VAL A 152 6.65 -10.82 -24.78
CA VAL A 152 6.63 -11.36 -26.14
C VAL A 152 7.91 -12.18 -26.34
N SER A 153 7.80 -13.46 -26.66
CA SER A 153 9.00 -14.26 -26.90
C SER A 153 9.52 -14.09 -28.33
N TRP A 154 10.84 -14.17 -28.55
CA TRP A 154 11.42 -14.27 -29.90
C TRP A 154 10.90 -15.49 -30.70
N GLN A 155 10.46 -16.53 -30.00
CA GLN A 155 9.96 -17.78 -30.57
C GLN A 155 8.41 -17.79 -30.73
N ILE A 156 7.77 -16.62 -30.64
CA ILE A 156 6.32 -16.49 -30.75
C ILE A 156 5.80 -16.93 -32.14
N THR A 157 4.64 -17.59 -32.17
CA THR A 157 4.01 -17.93 -33.44
C THR A 157 3.38 -16.68 -34.08
N PRO A 158 3.36 -16.55 -35.42
CA PRO A 158 2.76 -15.39 -36.08
C PRO A 158 1.31 -15.16 -35.67
N HIS A 159 0.53 -16.23 -35.50
CA HIS A 159 -0.86 -16.16 -35.09
C HIS A 159 -1.05 -15.58 -33.68
N ASP A 160 -0.20 -15.99 -32.73
CA ASP A 160 -0.24 -15.47 -31.35
C ASP A 160 0.14 -13.98 -31.29
N LEU A 161 1.13 -13.58 -32.11
CA LEU A 161 1.54 -12.20 -32.25
C LEU A 161 0.41 -11.31 -32.80
N THR A 162 -0.22 -11.74 -33.90
CA THR A 162 -1.26 -10.96 -34.60
C THR A 162 -2.59 -10.91 -33.87
N SER A 163 -2.96 -11.98 -33.16
CA SER A 163 -4.28 -12.10 -32.55
C SER A 163 -4.24 -11.76 -31.06
N GLN A 164 -3.44 -12.50 -30.28
CA GLN A 164 -3.47 -12.42 -28.83
C GLN A 164 -2.67 -11.22 -28.32
N LYS A 165 -1.41 -11.08 -28.74
CA LYS A 165 -0.54 -10.00 -28.26
C LYS A 165 -0.98 -8.64 -28.77
N ARG A 166 -1.39 -8.55 -30.03
CA ARG A 166 -2.08 -7.37 -30.56
C ARG A 166 -3.27 -6.97 -29.67
N HIS A 167 -4.20 -7.89 -29.43
CA HIS A 167 -5.40 -7.58 -28.63
C HIS A 167 -5.07 -7.20 -27.18
N GLU A 168 -4.06 -7.84 -26.59
CA GLU A 168 -3.56 -7.53 -25.26
C GLU A 168 -3.03 -6.09 -25.20
N VAL A 169 -2.12 -5.72 -26.11
CA VAL A 169 -1.55 -4.37 -26.21
C VAL A 169 -2.65 -3.34 -26.46
N GLU A 170 -3.50 -3.57 -27.46
CA GLU A 170 -4.62 -2.68 -27.77
C GLU A 170 -5.51 -2.44 -26.55
N THR A 171 -5.84 -3.50 -25.82
CA THR A 171 -6.73 -3.41 -24.68
C THR A 171 -6.11 -2.61 -23.53
N GLN A 172 -4.81 -2.76 -23.26
CA GLN A 172 -4.15 -1.98 -22.20
C GLN A 172 -3.93 -0.52 -22.62
N VAL A 173 -3.56 -0.28 -23.88
CA VAL A 173 -3.46 1.08 -24.44
C VAL A 173 -4.81 1.79 -24.39
N LYS A 174 -5.89 1.13 -24.84
CA LYS A 174 -7.27 1.64 -24.76
C LYS A 174 -7.68 1.88 -23.30
N LYS A 175 -7.10 1.18 -22.32
CA LYS A 175 -7.31 1.43 -20.88
C LYS A 175 -6.67 2.70 -20.34
N GLY A 176 -5.75 3.31 -21.09
CA GLY A 176 -4.99 4.47 -20.61
C GLY A 176 -3.99 4.07 -19.52
N GLU A 177 -3.58 2.81 -19.47
CA GLU A 177 -2.54 2.34 -18.56
C GLU A 177 -1.16 2.45 -19.24
N ARG A 178 -0.10 2.64 -18.46
CA ARG A 178 1.27 2.61 -18.99
C ARG A 178 1.64 1.15 -19.30
N VAL A 179 2.06 0.89 -20.53
CA VAL A 179 2.38 -0.48 -20.98
C VAL A 179 3.87 -0.56 -21.28
N ARG A 180 4.51 -1.61 -20.77
CA ARG A 180 5.89 -1.96 -21.12
C ARG A 180 5.87 -3.29 -21.88
N ILE A 181 6.15 -3.26 -23.17
CA ILE A 181 6.27 -4.47 -23.98
C ILE A 181 7.72 -4.92 -23.91
N VAL A 182 7.97 -6.16 -23.54
CA VAL A 182 9.31 -6.74 -23.46
C VAL A 182 9.40 -7.91 -24.41
N ILE A 183 10.39 -7.86 -25.31
CA ILE A 183 10.76 -8.94 -26.20
C ILE A 183 12.04 -9.59 -25.69
N ASP A 184 11.97 -10.88 -25.40
CA ASP A 184 13.11 -11.66 -24.88
C ASP A 184 12.91 -13.16 -25.19
N ASP A 185 13.90 -13.99 -24.85
CA ASP A 185 13.74 -15.43 -24.85
C ASP A 185 12.89 -15.90 -23.66
N LYS A 186 12.18 -17.02 -23.84
CA LYS A 186 11.20 -17.52 -22.86
C LYS A 186 11.81 -17.75 -21.47
N ASP A 187 13.08 -18.14 -21.44
CA ASP A 187 13.80 -18.49 -20.22
C ASP A 187 14.27 -17.25 -19.42
N ASN A 188 14.32 -16.07 -20.06
CA ASN A 188 14.82 -14.84 -19.47
C ASN A 188 13.74 -13.98 -18.79
N PHE A 189 12.46 -14.35 -18.89
CA PHE A 189 11.37 -13.53 -18.33
C PHE A 189 11.27 -13.57 -16.80
N ASP A 190 11.72 -14.67 -16.18
CA ASP A 190 11.55 -14.93 -14.73
C ASP A 190 12.89 -15.15 -14.00
N ALA A 191 14.03 -15.07 -14.70
CA ALA A 191 15.34 -15.27 -14.10
C ALA A 191 15.86 -13.97 -13.45
N ASP A 192 16.24 -14.04 -12.16
CA ASP A 192 16.92 -12.95 -11.43
C ASP A 192 18.33 -12.67 -11.98
N VAL A 193 18.94 -13.67 -12.63
CA VAL A 193 20.23 -13.57 -13.31
C VAL A 193 20.00 -13.84 -14.78
N ARG A 194 20.27 -12.83 -15.61
CA ARG A 194 20.22 -12.99 -17.06
C ARG A 194 21.27 -13.98 -17.50
N VAL A 195 20.84 -15.00 -18.25
CA VAL A 195 21.76 -15.69 -19.15
C VAL A 195 21.97 -14.71 -20.29
N ALA A 196 23.03 -13.89 -20.19
CA ALA A 196 23.49 -13.11 -21.33
C ALA A 196 23.60 -14.09 -22.49
N GLY A 197 22.86 -13.86 -23.56
CA GLY A 197 22.96 -14.69 -24.74
C GLY A 197 24.43 -14.82 -25.08
N ASP A 198 24.93 -16.05 -25.20
CA ASP A 198 26.25 -16.29 -25.76
C ASP A 198 26.41 -15.37 -26.98
N GLU A 199 27.62 -14.87 -27.26
CA GLU A 199 27.99 -14.16 -28.49
C GLU A 199 27.83 -15.04 -29.76
N ARG A 200 26.82 -15.92 -29.80
CA ARG A 200 26.33 -16.64 -30.96
C ARG A 200 25.76 -15.59 -31.89
N SER A 201 26.55 -15.23 -32.89
CA SER A 201 26.09 -14.62 -34.13
C SER A 201 24.75 -15.23 -34.52
N LEU A 202 23.67 -14.43 -34.43
CA LEU A 202 22.35 -14.85 -34.88
C LEU A 202 22.46 -15.33 -36.32
N THR A 203 21.84 -16.47 -36.62
CA THR A 203 21.75 -16.89 -38.02
C THR A 203 20.92 -15.84 -38.78
N GLU A 204 21.24 -15.54 -40.04
CA GLU A 204 20.51 -14.54 -40.84
C GLU A 204 18.98 -14.77 -40.85
N LEU A 205 18.56 -16.04 -40.81
CA LEU A 205 17.17 -16.45 -40.70
C LEU A 205 16.51 -16.01 -39.38
N GLU A 206 17.23 -16.10 -38.26
CA GLU A 206 16.73 -15.67 -36.95
C GLU A 206 16.69 -14.16 -36.85
N ALA A 207 17.73 -13.47 -37.33
CA ALA A 207 17.75 -12.01 -37.39
C ALA A 207 16.57 -11.47 -38.21
N THR A 208 16.26 -12.09 -39.35
CA THR A 208 15.11 -11.74 -40.18
C THR A 208 13.77 -11.98 -39.45
N LYS A 209 13.64 -13.09 -38.71
CA LYS A 209 12.43 -13.37 -37.92
C LYS A 209 12.24 -12.36 -36.79
N ARG A 210 13.29 -12.06 -36.04
CA ARG A 210 13.26 -11.07 -34.94
C ARG A 210 12.92 -9.68 -35.48
N GLY A 211 13.52 -9.28 -36.60
CA GLY A 211 13.20 -8.01 -37.27
C GLY A 211 11.74 -7.91 -37.73
N LYS A 212 11.13 -9.01 -38.19
CA LYS A 212 9.69 -9.03 -38.53
C LYS A 212 8.80 -8.79 -37.31
N ILE A 213 9.18 -9.30 -36.13
CA ILE A 213 8.44 -9.09 -34.89
C ILE A 213 8.53 -7.62 -34.46
N GLU A 214 9.71 -7.02 -34.52
CA GLU A 214 9.88 -5.60 -34.22
C GLU A 214 9.07 -4.71 -35.16
N ASN A 215 9.19 -4.93 -36.48
CA ASN A 215 8.46 -4.15 -37.48
C ASN A 215 6.94 -4.25 -37.27
N PHE A 216 6.44 -5.43 -36.88
CA PHE A 216 5.02 -5.61 -36.57
C PHE A 216 4.60 -4.78 -35.35
N LEU A 217 5.43 -4.74 -34.30
CA LEU A 217 5.14 -3.96 -33.09
C LEU A 217 5.25 -2.46 -33.34
N ASP A 218 6.23 -2.02 -34.12
CA ASP A 218 6.38 -0.62 -34.55
C ASP A 218 5.12 -0.18 -35.32
N GLN A 219 4.69 -0.95 -36.32
CA GLN A 219 3.46 -0.68 -37.08
C GLN A 219 2.20 -0.68 -36.20
N LEU A 220 2.10 -1.63 -35.26
CA LEU A 220 0.95 -1.71 -34.36
C LEU A 220 0.86 -0.47 -33.45
N LEU A 221 1.98 -0.01 -32.89
CA LEU A 221 1.99 1.15 -32.01
C LEU A 221 1.75 2.46 -32.78
N GLU A 222 2.25 2.55 -34.02
CA GLU A 222 1.94 3.63 -34.95
C GLU A 222 0.45 3.64 -35.34
N GLU A 223 -0.15 2.49 -35.67
CA GLU A 223 -1.58 2.35 -35.99
C GLU A 223 -2.46 2.83 -34.82
N LEU A 224 -2.02 2.59 -33.58
CA LEU A 224 -2.71 3.05 -32.38
C LEU A 224 -2.48 4.54 -32.08
N GLY A 225 -1.54 5.20 -32.77
CA GLY A 225 -1.25 6.63 -32.60
C GLY A 225 -0.70 6.99 -31.22
N VAL A 226 0.12 6.11 -30.64
CA VAL A 226 0.64 6.26 -29.27
C VAL A 226 2.11 6.65 -29.29
N GLU A 227 2.54 7.51 -28.37
CA GLU A 227 3.94 7.82 -28.17
C GLU A 227 4.64 6.66 -27.42
N PHE A 228 5.70 6.11 -28.01
CA PHE A 228 6.48 5.03 -27.40
C PHE A 228 7.99 5.31 -27.48
N HIS A 229 8.72 4.77 -26.51
CA HIS A 229 10.19 4.76 -26.50
C HIS A 229 10.70 3.32 -26.66
N LYS A 230 11.53 3.09 -27.68
CA LYS A 230 12.17 1.80 -27.95
C LYS A 230 13.57 1.79 -27.35
N GLU A 231 13.86 0.80 -26.53
CA GLU A 231 15.18 0.54 -25.93
C GLU A 231 15.62 -0.89 -26.26
N GLY A 232 16.92 -1.09 -26.50
CA GLY A 232 17.51 -2.42 -26.70
C GLY A 232 17.82 -2.77 -28.16
N ALA A 233 18.29 -4.00 -28.37
CA ALA A 233 18.75 -4.48 -29.68
C ALA A 233 18.24 -5.89 -29.94
N ILE A 234 18.09 -6.25 -31.23
CA ILE A 234 17.61 -7.56 -31.71
C ILE A 234 18.39 -8.75 -31.11
N TYR A 235 19.67 -8.54 -30.81
CA TYR A 235 20.57 -9.56 -30.27
C TYR A 235 20.34 -9.84 -28.78
N ASP A 236 19.71 -8.93 -28.07
CA ASP A 236 19.43 -9.01 -26.63
C ASP A 236 17.92 -8.81 -26.41
N LYS A 237 17.54 -8.20 -25.29
CA LYS A 237 16.20 -7.72 -25.01
C LYS A 237 15.89 -6.44 -25.77
N VAL A 238 14.64 -6.38 -26.24
CA VAL A 238 14.03 -5.14 -26.74
C VAL A 238 12.86 -4.78 -25.85
N SER A 239 12.74 -3.52 -25.48
CA SER A 239 11.63 -3.01 -24.68
C SER A 239 11.01 -1.77 -25.29
N TYR A 240 9.68 -1.75 -25.28
CA TYR A 240 8.88 -0.60 -25.68
C TYR A 240 8.17 -0.05 -24.45
N ASP A 241 8.51 1.19 -24.10
CA ASP A 241 7.81 1.96 -23.09
C ASP A 241 6.74 2.81 -23.77
N VAL A 242 5.49 2.34 -23.68
CA VAL A 242 4.33 2.97 -24.30
C VAL A 242 3.68 3.90 -23.28
N LYS A 243 3.59 5.20 -23.61
CA LYS A 243 2.89 6.17 -22.77
C LYS A 243 1.38 6.00 -22.93
N PRO A 244 0.61 6.10 -21.85
CA PRO A 244 -0.84 6.03 -21.96
C PRO A 244 -1.38 7.20 -22.78
N GLN A 245 -2.26 6.90 -23.74
CA GLN A 245 -3.01 7.94 -24.43
C GLN A 245 -4.00 8.55 -23.42
N GLU A 246 -3.94 9.87 -23.21
CA GLU A 246 -4.92 10.56 -22.38
C GLU A 246 -6.32 10.32 -22.95
N ARG A 247 -7.13 9.57 -22.21
CA ARG A 247 -8.50 9.26 -22.61
C ARG A 247 -9.32 10.55 -22.61
N LYS A 248 -9.49 11.15 -23.79
CA LYS A 248 -10.46 12.24 -23.99
C LYS A 248 -11.92 11.79 -23.78
N ASN A 249 -12.19 10.49 -23.74
CA ASN A 249 -13.54 9.91 -23.72
C ASN A 249 -13.80 8.99 -22.51
N GLU A 250 -13.57 9.48 -21.29
CA GLU A 250 -14.33 8.92 -20.17
C GLU A 250 -15.70 9.60 -20.15
N LEU A 251 -16.74 8.89 -20.62
CA LEU A 251 -18.10 9.17 -20.18
C LEU A 251 -18.07 9.38 -18.67
N SER A 252 -18.54 10.54 -18.22
CA SER A 252 -18.49 10.97 -16.83
C SER A 252 -19.01 9.83 -15.93
N ALA A 253 -18.50 9.76 -14.69
CA ALA A 253 -19.03 8.82 -13.69
C ALA A 253 -20.56 8.90 -13.59
N GLU A 254 -21.14 10.05 -13.90
CA GLU A 254 -22.58 10.29 -14.00
C GLU A 254 -23.25 9.57 -15.18
N GLU A 255 -22.65 9.56 -16.37
CA GLU A 255 -23.17 8.84 -17.54
C GLU A 255 -23.11 7.32 -17.35
N LYS A 256 -22.03 6.82 -16.76
CA LYS A 256 -21.92 5.40 -16.38
C LYS A 256 -23.00 5.02 -15.35
N LYS A 257 -23.38 5.94 -14.45
CA LYS A 257 -24.46 5.73 -13.47
C LYS A 257 -25.83 5.74 -14.15
N ARG A 258 -26.08 6.66 -15.09
CA ARG A 258 -27.33 6.74 -15.87
C ARG A 258 -27.57 5.47 -16.69
N LEU A 259 -26.55 4.97 -17.40
CA LEU A 259 -26.63 3.73 -18.18
C LEU A 259 -26.94 2.49 -17.31
N LYS A 260 -26.39 2.43 -16.09
CA LYS A 260 -26.71 1.35 -15.14
C LYS A 260 -28.14 1.44 -14.61
N GLN A 261 -28.65 2.65 -14.38
CA GLN A 261 -30.04 2.85 -13.94
C GLN A 261 -31.04 2.47 -15.02
N LEU A 262 -30.81 2.89 -16.27
CA LEU A 262 -31.64 2.53 -17.42
C LEU A 262 -31.72 1.00 -17.61
N LYS A 263 -30.58 0.30 -17.59
CA LYS A 263 -30.56 -1.17 -17.68
C LYS A 263 -31.25 -1.86 -16.49
N LYS A 264 -31.26 -1.25 -15.31
CA LYS A 264 -31.95 -1.79 -14.13
C LYS A 264 -33.47 -1.61 -14.26
N GLN A 265 -33.92 -0.47 -14.78
CA GLN A 265 -35.33 -0.19 -15.04
C GLN A 265 -35.89 -1.12 -16.11
N GLU A 266 -35.18 -1.28 -17.23
CA GLU A 266 -35.60 -2.16 -18.32
C GLU A 266 -35.73 -3.62 -17.87
N LYS A 267 -34.80 -4.11 -17.03
CA LYS A 267 -34.90 -5.45 -16.43
C LYS A 267 -36.08 -5.59 -15.48
N GLN A 268 -36.39 -4.57 -14.68
CA GLN A 268 -37.54 -4.59 -13.77
C GLN A 268 -38.85 -4.56 -14.53
N GLU A 269 -38.95 -3.79 -15.60
CA GLU A 269 -40.14 -3.68 -16.44
C GLU A 269 -40.40 -5.01 -17.17
N LYS A 270 -39.37 -5.61 -17.76
CA LYS A 270 -39.48 -6.94 -18.40
C LYS A 270 -39.87 -8.04 -17.42
N LEU A 271 -39.44 -7.94 -16.15
CA LEU A 271 -39.85 -8.87 -15.10
C LEU A 271 -41.32 -8.66 -14.72
N ARG A 272 -41.78 -7.41 -14.58
CA ARG A 272 -43.18 -7.08 -14.30
C ARG A 272 -44.12 -7.60 -15.39
N GLN A 273 -43.79 -7.33 -16.66
CA GLN A 273 -44.56 -7.83 -17.80
C GLN A 273 -44.70 -9.36 -17.78
N ARG A 274 -43.61 -10.10 -17.49
CA ARG A 274 -43.67 -11.57 -17.36
C ARG A 274 -44.53 -12.04 -16.18
N THR A 275 -44.58 -11.27 -15.10
CA THR A 275 -45.34 -11.65 -13.90
C THR A 275 -46.83 -11.38 -14.11
N GLU A 276 -47.17 -10.26 -14.76
CA GLU A 276 -48.54 -9.92 -15.14
C GLU A 276 -49.10 -10.87 -16.20
N GLU A 277 -48.31 -11.24 -17.21
CA GLU A 277 -48.71 -12.21 -18.23
C GLU A 277 -48.99 -13.58 -17.61
N LYS A 278 -48.14 -14.04 -16.68
CA LYS A 278 -48.37 -15.28 -15.91
C LYS A 278 -49.63 -15.20 -15.05
N ARG A 279 -49.88 -14.07 -14.39
CA ARG A 279 -51.07 -13.86 -13.56
C ARG A 279 -52.34 -13.84 -14.41
N ARG A 280 -52.30 -13.21 -15.59
CA ARG A 280 -53.44 -13.18 -16.52
C ARG A 280 -53.77 -14.58 -17.03
N LYS A 281 -52.77 -15.35 -17.45
CA LYS A 281 -52.92 -16.75 -17.87
C LYS A 281 -53.51 -17.62 -16.75
N ALA A 282 -53.00 -17.50 -15.52
CA ALA A 282 -53.54 -18.22 -14.38
C ALA A 282 -55.00 -17.83 -14.05
N GLN A 283 -55.39 -16.57 -14.25
CA GLN A 283 -56.78 -16.13 -14.09
C GLN A 283 -57.69 -16.62 -15.21
N GLU A 284 -57.21 -16.67 -16.45
CA GLU A 284 -57.92 -17.25 -17.59
C GLU A 284 -58.13 -18.76 -17.38
N GLU A 285 -57.09 -19.49 -16.96
CA GLU A 285 -57.17 -20.91 -16.59
C GLU A 285 -58.15 -21.17 -15.43
N PHE A 286 -58.12 -20.34 -14.39
CA PHE A 286 -59.05 -20.45 -13.26
C PHE A 286 -60.51 -20.20 -13.66
N LYS A 287 -60.77 -19.24 -14.56
CA LYS A 287 -62.11 -18.98 -15.10
C LYS A 287 -62.63 -20.12 -15.97
N ILE A 288 -61.76 -20.77 -16.75
CA ILE A 288 -62.15 -21.94 -17.54
C ILE A 288 -62.54 -23.11 -16.63
N LEU A 289 -61.85 -23.28 -15.50
CA LEU A 289 -62.12 -24.33 -14.50
C LEU A 289 -63.37 -24.10 -13.63
N THR A 290 -63.98 -22.91 -13.65
CA THR A 290 -65.14 -22.56 -12.82
C THR A 290 -66.45 -22.40 -13.60
N VAL A 291 -66.47 -22.74 -14.90
CA VAL A 291 -67.66 -22.62 -15.78
C VAL A 291 -68.30 -23.98 -16.13
N ASP A 292 -67.87 -25.07 -15.47
CA ASP A 292 -68.63 -26.35 -15.40
C ASP A 292 -69.47 -26.41 -14.11
#